data_AF-W4M2P9-F1
#
_entry.id   AF-W4M2P9-F1
#
_cell.length_a   1.000
_cell.length_b   1.000
_cell.length_c   1.000
_cell.angle_alpha   90.00
_cell.angle_beta   90.00
_cell.angle_gamma   90.00
#
_symmetry.space_group_name_H-M   'P 1'
#
loop_
_entity.id
_entity.type
_entity.pdbx_description
1 polymer ?
#
loop_
_entity_poly.entity_id
_entity_poly.type
_entity_poly.pdbx_seq_one_letter_code
_entity_poly.pdbx_strand_id
1 'polypeptide(L)'
;MTSGSIYMVLLLTLDAGFDSQANKDIIKAHHMKPVIYPNRRNTKTPIVIARMFRWFDRDLYRLRYKVERTFGWQDTYRKLVVSYDRLPEIRKGCRLLAYSMINFRVTFNTS
;
A
#
# COMPACT_ATOMS: atom_id res chain seq x y z
N MET A 1 -13.73 -33.82 -6.29
CA MET A 1 -12.54 -33.63 -5.43
C MET A 1 -11.57 -32.68 -6.11
N THR A 2 -11.67 -31.38 -5.84
CA THR A 2 -10.53 -30.46 -5.95
C THR A 2 -10.55 -29.64 -4.69
N SER A 3 -9.55 -29.90 -3.85
CA SER A 3 -9.38 -29.31 -2.54
C SER A 3 -9.49 -27.79 -2.66
N GLY A 4 -10.49 -27.20 -2.02
CA GLY A 4 -10.66 -25.76 -1.87
C GLY A 4 -9.57 -25.25 -0.93
N SER A 5 -8.35 -25.17 -1.45
CA SER A 5 -7.25 -24.55 -0.75
C SER A 5 -7.61 -23.08 -0.60
N ILE A 6 -7.84 -22.69 0.66
CA ILE A 6 -7.93 -21.29 1.11
C ILE A 6 -6.53 -20.72 0.93
N TYR A 7 -6.11 -20.49 -0.32
CA TYR A 7 -4.89 -19.77 -0.60
C TYR A 7 -5.13 -18.36 -0.09
N MET A 8 -4.45 -18.02 1.00
CA MET A 8 -4.33 -16.65 1.48
C MET A 8 -3.79 -15.81 0.32
N VAL A 9 -4.69 -15.14 -0.41
CA VAL A 9 -4.32 -14.35 -1.58
C VAL A 9 -3.44 -13.22 -1.11
N LEU A 10 -2.14 -13.31 -1.42
CA LEU A 10 -1.21 -12.24 -1.11
C LEU A 10 -1.43 -11.11 -2.11
N LEU A 11 -1.78 -9.94 -1.58
CA LEU A 11 -2.07 -8.74 -2.36
C LEU A 11 -0.80 -7.89 -2.48
N LEU A 12 -0.44 -7.50 -3.69
CA LEU A 12 0.65 -6.54 -3.91
C LEU A 12 0.09 -5.25 -4.48
N THR A 13 0.10 -4.20 -3.66
CA THR A 13 -0.34 -2.86 -4.07
C THR A 13 0.84 -2.03 -4.57
N LEU A 14 0.70 -1.43 -5.75
CA LEU A 14 1.73 -0.57 -6.35
C LEU A 14 1.13 0.70 -6.94
N ASP A 15 1.95 1.75 -7.02
CA ASP A 15 1.58 3.01 -7.63
C ASP A 15 1.39 2.89 -9.15
N ALA A 16 0.69 3.88 -9.72
CA ALA A 16 0.40 3.94 -11.15
C ALA A 16 1.66 3.96 -12.04
N GLY A 17 2.80 4.41 -11.53
CA GLY A 17 4.08 4.37 -12.24
C GLY A 17 4.57 2.95 -12.54
N PHE A 18 4.10 1.95 -11.79
CA PHE A 18 4.44 0.54 -11.96
C PHE A 18 3.40 -0.23 -12.77
N ASP A 19 2.41 0.45 -13.36
CA ASP A 19 1.40 -0.17 -14.21
C ASP A 19 2.03 -0.56 -15.56
N SER A 20 2.59 -1.76 -15.61
CA SER A 20 3.10 -2.41 -16.82
C SER A 20 2.61 -3.84 -16.89
N GLN A 21 2.49 -4.38 -18.11
CA GLN A 21 2.08 -5.76 -18.30
C GLN A 21 3.10 -6.74 -17.71
N ALA A 22 4.40 -6.48 -17.93
CA ALA A 22 5.49 -7.26 -17.37
C ALA A 22 5.43 -7.35 -15.84
N ASN A 23 5.17 -6.23 -15.14
CA ASN A 23 5.02 -6.23 -13.69
C ASN A 23 3.85 -7.10 -13.24
N LYS A 24 2.69 -6.98 -13.91
CA LYS A 24 1.51 -7.79 -13.58
C LYS A 24 1.76 -9.29 -13.78
N ASP A 25 2.49 -9.65 -14.82
CA ASP A 25 2.78 -11.05 -15.13
C ASP A 25 3.76 -11.65 -14.11
N ILE A 26 4.80 -10.92 -13.72
CA ILE A 26 5.72 -11.33 -12.65
C ILE A 26 4.97 -11.54 -11.32
N ILE A 27 4.10 -10.60 -10.94
CA ILE A 27 3.34 -10.68 -9.70
C ILE A 27 2.43 -11.91 -9.70
N LYS A 28 1.75 -12.17 -10.82
CA LYS A 28 0.91 -13.37 -10.98
C LYS A 28 1.73 -14.65 -10.97
N ALA A 29 2.93 -14.65 -11.55
CA ALA A 29 3.84 -15.79 -11.53
C ALA A 29 4.25 -16.18 -10.10
N HIS A 30 4.28 -15.21 -9.19
CA HIS A 30 4.51 -15.44 -7.76
C HIS A 30 3.21 -15.70 -6.96
N HIS A 31 2.11 -16.08 -7.61
CA HIS A 31 0.82 -16.35 -6.98
C HIS A 31 0.23 -15.18 -6.17
N MET A 32 0.62 -13.95 -6.51
CA MET A 32 0.09 -12.72 -5.90
C MET A 32 -0.96 -12.06 -6.80
N LYS A 33 -1.91 -11.34 -6.18
CA LYS A 33 -2.86 -10.50 -6.91
C LYS A 33 -2.28 -9.09 -7.05
N PRO A 34 -2.03 -8.60 -8.28
CA PRO A 34 -1.58 -7.22 -8.49
C PRO A 34 -2.75 -6.24 -8.26
N VAL A 35 -2.55 -5.29 -7.35
CA VAL A 35 -3.48 -4.20 -7.05
C VAL A 35 -2.79 -2.88 -7.44
N ILE A 36 -2.66 -2.64 -8.74
CA ILE A 36 -1.93 -1.49 -9.30
C ILE A 36 -2.92 -0.48 -9.83
N TYR A 37 -2.76 0.80 -9.47
CA TYR A 37 -3.62 1.86 -10.01
C TYR A 37 -3.41 2.00 -11.52
N PRO A 38 -4.47 1.95 -12.35
CA PRO A 38 -4.33 2.08 -13.80
C PRO A 38 -3.70 3.42 -14.21
N ASN A 39 -2.65 3.37 -15.03
CA ASN A 39 -1.91 4.56 -15.46
C ASN A 39 -2.66 5.32 -16.56
N ARG A 40 -3.02 6.57 -16.27
CA ARG A 40 -3.78 7.44 -17.19
C ARG A 40 -2.90 8.30 -18.11
N ARG A 41 -1.57 8.33 -17.93
CA ARG A 41 -0.67 9.32 -18.54
C ARG A 41 -0.80 9.42 -20.07
N ASN A 42 -0.99 8.28 -20.75
CA ASN A 42 -1.02 8.22 -22.21
C ASN A 42 -2.45 8.16 -22.80
N THR A 43 -3.49 8.33 -21.97
CA THR A 43 -4.88 8.12 -22.42
C THR A 43 -5.81 9.18 -21.88
N LYS A 44 -6.37 10.00 -22.78
CA LYS A 44 -7.34 11.05 -22.45
C LYS A 44 -8.78 10.69 -22.85
N THR A 45 -8.97 9.62 -23.61
CA THR A 45 -10.28 9.20 -24.11
C THR A 45 -11.14 8.59 -22.98
N PRO A 46 -12.34 9.14 -22.68
CA PRO A 46 -13.16 8.71 -21.55
C PRO A 46 -13.52 7.22 -21.56
N ILE A 47 -13.87 6.68 -22.73
CA ILE A 47 -14.26 5.27 -22.89
C ILE A 47 -13.11 4.31 -22.55
N VAL A 48 -11.88 4.68 -22.91
CA VAL A 48 -10.69 3.85 -22.67
C VAL A 48 -10.33 3.91 -21.19
N ILE A 49 -10.42 5.09 -20.57
CA ILE A 49 -10.25 5.24 -19.11
C ILE A 49 -11.26 4.37 -18.36
N ALA A 50 -12.55 4.43 -18.70
CA ALA A 50 -13.57 3.61 -18.06
C ALA A 50 -13.25 2.11 -18.15
N ARG A 51 -12.77 1.65 -19.31
CA ARG A 51 -12.36 0.26 -19.51
C ARG A 51 -11.18 -0.16 -18.63
N MET A 52 -10.21 0.73 -18.39
CA MET A 52 -9.06 0.45 -17.52
C MET A 52 -9.46 0.24 -16.06
N PHE A 53 -10.48 0.97 -15.59
CA PHE A 53 -10.98 0.85 -14.22
C PHE A 53 -12.04 -0.24 -14.03
N ARG A 54 -12.56 -0.85 -15.11
CA ARG A 54 -13.65 -1.83 -15.06
C ARG A 54 -13.41 -2.99 -14.08
N TRP A 55 -12.17 -3.46 -14.00
CA TRP A 55 -11.76 -4.58 -13.15
C TRP A 55 -10.85 -4.16 -12.00
N PHE A 56 -10.70 -2.85 -11.79
CA PHE A 56 -9.85 -2.32 -10.73
C PHE A 56 -10.63 -2.23 -9.42
N ASP A 57 -10.17 -2.98 -8.43
CA ASP A 57 -10.75 -2.98 -7.09
C ASP A 57 -10.27 -1.73 -6.32
N ARG A 58 -11.10 -0.69 -6.37
CA ARG A 58 -10.80 0.61 -5.75
C ARG A 58 -10.78 0.51 -4.23
N ASP A 59 -11.65 -0.30 -3.63
CA ASP A 59 -11.74 -0.40 -2.18
C ASP A 59 -10.56 -1.16 -1.59
N LEU A 60 -10.09 -2.18 -2.30
CA LEU A 60 -8.83 -2.85 -1.97
C LEU A 60 -7.62 -1.91 -2.09
N TYR A 61 -7.55 -1.11 -3.16
CA TYR A 61 -6.47 -0.13 -3.33
C TYR A 61 -6.48 0.96 -2.24
N ARG A 62 -7.66 1.40 -1.79
CA ARG A 62 -7.81 2.39 -0.72
C ARG A 62 -7.19 1.94 0.60
N LEU A 63 -7.06 0.64 0.85
CA LEU A 63 -6.41 0.13 2.07
C LEU A 63 -4.94 0.55 2.20
N ARG A 64 -4.24 0.83 1.07
CA ARG A 64 -2.86 1.32 1.10
C ARG A 64 -2.72 2.64 1.88
N TYR A 65 -3.78 3.46 1.94
CA TYR A 65 -3.77 4.71 2.71
C TYR A 65 -3.50 4.49 4.20
N LYS A 66 -3.91 3.33 4.76
CA LYS A 66 -3.57 2.99 6.16
C LYS A 66 -2.05 2.91 6.35
N VAL A 67 -1.37 2.27 5.41
CA VAL A 67 0.10 2.10 5.41
C VAL A 67 0.80 3.45 5.13
N GLU A 68 0.36 4.20 4.12
CA GLU A 68 0.91 5.52 3.79
C GLU A 68 0.78 6.51 4.94
N ARG A 69 -0.38 6.53 5.62
CA ARG A 69 -0.59 7.39 6.78
C ARG A 69 0.42 7.09 7.88
N THR A 70 0.66 5.81 8.16
CA THR A 70 1.65 5.39 9.17
C THR A 70 3.07 5.80 8.78
N PHE A 71 3.43 5.68 7.50
CA PHE A 71 4.72 6.19 7.00
C PHE A 71 4.81 7.72 7.09
N GLY A 72 3.72 8.45 6.81
CA GLY A 72 3.66 9.89 6.99
C GLY A 72 3.88 10.32 8.43
N TRP A 73 3.27 9.61 9.39
CA TRP A 73 3.51 9.84 10.82
C TRP A 73 4.98 9.57 11.17
N GLN A 74 5.53 8.44 10.69
CA GLN A 74 6.95 8.14 10.88
C GLN A 74 7.84 9.28 10.37
N ASP A 75 7.55 9.83 9.18
CA ASP A 75 8.30 10.93 8.61
C ASP A 75 8.17 12.23 9.43
N THR A 76 6.98 12.55 9.92
CA THR A 76 6.75 13.69 10.82
C THR A 76 7.58 13.58 12.11
N TYR A 77 7.60 12.40 12.76
CA TYR A 77 8.45 12.19 13.93
C TYR A 77 9.94 12.23 13.60
N ARG A 78 10.32 11.81 12.39
CA ARG A 78 11.68 11.93 11.86
C ARG A 78 12.09 13.38 11.55
N LYS A 79 11.14 14.32 11.39
CA LYS A 79 11.44 15.76 11.32
C LYS A 79 11.70 16.39 12.69
N LEU A 80 11.09 15.83 13.74
CA LEU A 80 11.32 16.27 15.12
C LEU A 80 12.70 15.84 15.63
N VAL A 81 13.25 14.74 15.10
CA VAL A 81 14.60 14.26 15.36
C VAL A 81 15.42 14.42 14.08
N VAL A 82 16.23 15.47 13.95
CA VAL A 82 17.16 15.65 12.80
C VAL A 82 17.91 14.33 12.55
N SER A 83 17.47 13.56 11.54
CA SER A 83 17.85 12.14 11.43
C SER A 83 18.99 11.94 10.45
N TYR A 84 20.18 11.71 10.97
CA TYR A 84 21.27 10.99 10.30
C TYR A 84 21.17 9.47 10.57
N ASP A 85 19.96 8.91 10.56
CA ASP A 85 19.73 7.52 10.94
C ASP A 85 20.23 6.53 9.87
N ARG A 86 21.45 6.04 10.05
CA ARG A 86 21.97 4.89 9.30
C ARG A 86 21.53 3.55 9.89
N LEU A 87 21.26 3.50 11.19
CA LEU A 87 21.10 2.26 11.94
C LEU A 87 19.66 1.69 11.85
N PRO A 88 19.50 0.37 11.63
CA PRO A 88 18.19 -0.27 11.58
C PRO A 88 17.43 -0.22 12.93
N GLU A 89 18.13 -0.17 14.05
CA GLU A 89 17.57 -0.12 15.40
C GLU A 89 16.77 1.17 15.63
N ILE A 90 17.30 2.31 15.19
CA ILE A 90 16.64 3.60 15.36
C ILE A 90 15.37 3.66 14.49
N ARG A 91 15.45 3.16 13.26
CA ARG A 91 14.27 3.00 12.39
C ARG A 91 13.20 2.13 13.03
N LYS A 92 13.58 1.05 13.74
CA LYS A 92 12.66 0.19 14.49
C LYS A 92 12.05 0.93 15.68
N GLY A 93 12.84 1.68 16.44
CA GLY A 93 12.38 2.52 17.56
C GLY A 93 11.33 3.54 17.14
N CYS A 94 11.57 4.29 16.06
CA CYS A 94 10.59 5.25 15.53
C CYS A 94 9.29 4.59 15.06
N ARG A 95 9.36 3.37 14.48
CA ARG A 95 8.15 2.62 14.11
C ARG A 95 7.33 2.25 15.34
N LEU A 96 7.99 1.73 16.38
CA LEU A 96 7.33 1.38 17.64
C LEU A 96 6.68 2.61 18.28
N LEU A 97 7.36 3.75 18.30
CA LEU A 97 6.80 5.00 18.82
C LEU A 97 5.54 5.42 18.04
N ALA A 98 5.59 5.40 16.71
CA ALA A 98 4.43 5.73 15.88
C ALA A 98 3.26 4.76 16.13
N TYR A 99 3.52 3.46 16.26
CA TYR A 99 2.48 2.47 16.59
C TYR A 99 1.88 2.71 17.97
N SER A 100 2.69 3.03 18.97
CA SER A 100 2.21 3.39 20.30
C SER A 100 1.31 4.63 20.27
N MET A 101 1.66 5.67 19.50
CA MET A 101 0.83 6.87 19.36
C MET A 101 -0.50 6.60 18.64
N ILE A 102 -0.50 5.71 17.63
CA ILE A 102 -1.73 5.27 16.96
C ILE A 102 -2.62 4.50 17.94
N ASN A 103 -2.05 3.55 18.69
CA ASN A 103 -2.78 2.78 19.69
C ASN A 103 -3.33 3.69 20.78
N PHE A 104 -2.53 4.63 21.28
CA PHE A 104 -2.95 5.63 22.25
C PHE A 104 -4.16 6.43 21.74
N ARG A 105 -4.09 6.94 20.50
CA ARG A 105 -5.24 7.63 19.90
C ARG A 105 -6.46 6.72 19.79
N VAL A 106 -6.32 5.47 19.36
CA VAL A 106 -7.48 4.58 19.21
C VAL A 106 -8.10 4.25 20.57
N THR A 107 -7.28 3.98 21.58
CA THR A 107 -7.74 3.58 22.92
C THR A 107 -8.37 4.75 23.70
N PHE A 108 -7.85 5.97 23.55
CA PHE A 108 -8.26 7.11 24.39
C PHE A 108 -9.08 8.19 23.66
N ASN A 109 -9.31 8.05 22.35
CA ASN A 109 -10.13 8.98 21.55
C ASN A 109 -11.57 8.45 21.33
N THR A 110 -12.04 7.56 22.20
CA THR A 110 -13.44 7.19 22.38
C THR A 110 -14.01 8.01 23.54
N SER A 111 -14.27 9.29 23.28
CA SER A 111 -15.07 10.19 24.12
C SER A 111 -16.00 10.98 23.22
#